data_AF-A0A640VNW7-F1
#
_entry.id   AF-A0A640VNW7-F1
#
_cell.length_a   1.000
_cell.length_b   1.000
_cell.length_c   1.000
_cell.angle_alpha   90.00
_cell.angle_beta   90.00
_cell.angle_gamma   90.00
#
_symmetry.space_group_name_H-M   'P 1'
#
loop_
_entity.id
_entity.type
_entity.pdbx_description
1 polymer ?
#
loop_
_entity_poly.entity_id
_entity_poly.type
_entity_poly.pdbx_seq_one_letter_code
_entity_poly.pdbx_strand_id
1 'polypeptide(L)'
;MTSTETYRDEAWIEAADKATMQVAIGSAMLVPFSVMAAWIAGNALLAVALVAAIFAGMAFLGARFSGRAGRVLAAIGLVGQAICITAALAGHPWQLDGHMLFFALLAVCMIMSEPVAILAAAAAIAVHHLGLSLALPALVYPSVEL
;
A
#
# COMPACT_ATOMS: atom_id res chain seq x y z
N MET A 1 -14.59 -35.58 -6.50
CA MET A 1 -13.86 -34.46 -7.09
C MET A 1 -13.46 -34.86 -8.50
N THR A 2 -13.97 -34.19 -9.52
CA THR A 2 -13.63 -34.46 -10.93
C THR A 2 -12.36 -33.71 -11.31
N SER A 3 -11.59 -34.18 -12.29
CA SER A 3 -10.36 -33.53 -12.77
C SER A 3 -10.54 -32.05 -13.14
N THR A 4 -11.74 -31.68 -13.56
CA THR A 4 -12.16 -30.30 -13.85
C THR A 4 -12.25 -29.39 -12.63
N GLU A 5 -12.64 -29.90 -11.45
CA GLU A 5 -12.68 -29.11 -10.21
C GLU A 5 -11.27 -28.81 -9.72
N THR A 6 -10.40 -29.82 -9.69
CA THR A 6 -8.99 -29.67 -9.29
C THR A 6 -8.25 -28.70 -10.19
N TYR A 7 -8.40 -28.82 -11.51
CA TYR A 7 -7.79 -27.89 -12.47
C TYR A 7 -8.25 -26.44 -12.27
N ARG A 8 -9.55 -26.24 -12.00
CA ARG A 8 -10.09 -24.91 -11.73
C ARG A 8 -9.47 -24.30 -10.48
N ASP A 9 -9.37 -25.08 -9.40
CA ASP A 9 -8.83 -24.60 -8.12
C ASP A 9 -7.33 -24.24 -8.23
N GLU A 10 -6.55 -25.03 -8.96
CA GLU A 10 -5.15 -24.73 -9.27
C GLU A 10 -5.01 -23.44 -10.09
N ALA A 11 -5.83 -23.26 -11.14
CA ALA A 11 -5.82 -22.07 -11.96
C ALA A 11 -6.17 -20.80 -11.17
N TRP A 12 -7.11 -20.87 -10.22
CA TRP A 12 -7.45 -19.76 -9.33
C TRP A 12 -6.29 -19.37 -8.41
N ILE A 13 -5.61 -20.35 -7.83
CA ILE A 13 -4.45 -20.11 -6.96
C ILE A 13 -3.33 -19.44 -7.75
N GLU A 14 -3.01 -19.96 -8.94
CA GLU A 14 -1.98 -19.37 -9.81
C GLU A 14 -2.33 -17.93 -10.21
N ALA A 15 -3.60 -17.66 -10.54
CA ALA A 15 -4.06 -16.31 -10.85
C ALA A 15 -3.92 -15.35 -9.65
N ALA A 16 -4.26 -15.80 -8.44
CA ALA A 16 -4.11 -15.01 -7.23
C ALA A 16 -2.63 -14.72 -6.90
N ASP A 17 -1.74 -15.68 -7.11
CA ASP A 17 -0.30 -15.50 -6.87
C ASP A 17 0.31 -14.53 -7.91
N LYS A 18 -0.09 -14.63 -9.19
CA LYS A 18 0.28 -13.64 -10.23
C LYS A 18 -0.23 -12.24 -9.89
N ALA A 19 -1.47 -12.11 -9.45
CA ALA A 19 -2.05 -10.85 -9.00
C ALA A 19 -1.26 -10.26 -7.82
N THR A 20 -0.81 -11.10 -6.89
CA THR A 20 0.03 -10.68 -5.76
C THR A 20 1.38 -10.12 -6.22
N MET A 21 2.01 -10.75 -7.22
CA MET A 21 3.22 -10.23 -7.84
C MET A 21 2.98 -8.88 -8.54
N GLN A 22 1.86 -8.72 -9.25
CA GLN A 22 1.50 -7.44 -9.87
C GLN A 22 1.33 -6.32 -8.83
N VAL A 23 0.71 -6.62 -7.69
CA VAL A 23 0.62 -5.70 -6.54
C VAL A 23 2.00 -5.32 -6.02
N ALA A 24 2.92 -6.28 -5.90
CA ALA A 24 4.28 -6.01 -5.46
C ALA A 24 5.06 -5.10 -6.44
N ILE A 25 4.93 -5.36 -7.74
CA ILE A 25 5.51 -4.52 -8.79
C ILE A 25 4.92 -3.11 -8.72
N GLY A 26 3.59 -2.98 -8.58
CA GLY A 26 2.92 -1.69 -8.42
C GLY A 26 3.43 -0.93 -7.19
N SER A 27 3.62 -1.59 -6.05
CA SER A 27 4.19 -0.98 -4.84
C SER A 27 5.62 -0.46 -5.09
N ALA A 28 6.48 -1.22 -5.75
CA ALA A 28 7.84 -0.75 -6.08
C ALA A 28 7.85 0.40 -7.10
N MET A 29 6.93 0.41 -8.05
CA MET A 29 6.78 1.52 -8.99
C MET A 29 6.41 2.82 -8.28
N LEU A 30 5.76 2.79 -7.12
CA LEU A 30 5.40 3.97 -6.32
C LEU A 30 6.57 4.55 -5.51
N VAL A 31 7.67 3.81 -5.32
CA VAL A 31 8.85 4.30 -4.60
C VAL A 31 9.41 5.60 -5.21
N PRO A 32 9.71 5.70 -6.52
CA PRO A 32 10.17 6.97 -7.09
C PRO A 32 9.13 8.10 -6.99
N PHE A 33 7.82 7.79 -6.98
CA PHE A 33 6.78 8.80 -6.78
C PHE A 33 6.78 9.36 -5.36
N SER A 34 7.03 8.53 -4.35
CA SER A 34 7.18 9.01 -2.96
C SER A 34 8.37 9.97 -2.82
N VAL A 35 9.50 9.65 -3.46
CA VAL A 35 10.69 10.51 -3.47
C VAL A 35 10.42 11.81 -4.23
N MET A 36 9.70 11.74 -5.35
CA MET A 36 9.29 12.92 -6.11
C MET A 36 8.36 13.82 -5.27
N ALA A 37 7.40 13.23 -4.56
CA ALA A 37 6.50 13.97 -3.67
C ALA A 37 7.27 14.69 -2.56
N ALA A 38 8.25 14.01 -1.94
CA ALA A 38 9.13 14.61 -0.95
C ALA A 38 9.96 15.76 -1.53
N TRP A 39 10.47 15.61 -2.76
CA TRP A 39 11.22 16.65 -3.44
C TRP A 39 10.39 17.92 -3.69
N ILE A 40 9.17 17.74 -4.22
CA ILE A 40 8.23 18.84 -4.49
C ILE A 40 7.84 19.57 -3.19
N ALA A 41 7.62 18.82 -2.11
CA ALA A 41 7.25 19.37 -0.81
C ALA A 41 8.43 19.90 0.01
N GLY A 42 9.68 19.74 -0.44
CA GLY A 42 10.88 20.16 0.31
C GLY A 42 11.19 19.29 1.54
N ASN A 43 10.73 18.04 1.55
CA ASN A 43 10.87 17.09 2.66
C ASN A 43 12.07 16.13 2.49
N ALA A 44 12.38 15.35 3.53
CA ALA A 44 13.57 14.51 3.61
C ALA A 44 13.55 13.31 2.63
N LEU A 45 14.21 13.46 1.48
CA LEU A 45 14.25 12.47 0.39
C LEU A 45 14.71 11.08 0.84
N LEU A 46 15.82 11.00 1.59
CA LEU A 46 16.40 9.72 2.00
C LEU A 46 15.48 8.95 2.94
N ALA A 47 14.89 9.64 3.93
CA ALA A 47 13.97 9.01 4.87
C ALA A 47 12.74 8.45 4.15
N VAL A 48 12.15 9.23 3.24
CA VAL A 48 11.00 8.81 2.43
C VAL A 48 11.36 7.62 1.54
N ALA A 49 12.51 7.66 0.84
CA ALA A 49 12.97 6.56 0.00
C ALA A 49 13.13 5.26 0.78
N LEU A 50 13.71 5.31 1.99
CA LEU A 50 13.90 4.12 2.84
C LEU A 50 12.57 3.54 3.30
N VAL A 51 11.63 4.38 3.75
CA VAL A 51 10.31 3.92 4.20
C VAL A 51 9.50 3.33 3.03
N ALA A 52 9.52 3.99 1.86
CA ALA A 52 8.88 3.47 0.66
C ALA A 52 9.50 2.14 0.21
N ALA A 53 10.83 2.00 0.29
CA ALA A 53 11.53 0.76 -0.02
C ALA A 53 11.16 -0.37 0.95
N ILE A 54 10.95 -0.07 2.24
CA ILE A 54 10.47 -1.06 3.22
C ILE A 54 9.08 -1.58 2.82
N PHE A 55 8.15 -0.70 2.47
CA PHE A 55 6.81 -1.12 2.04
C PHE A 55 6.82 -1.91 0.73
N ALA A 56 7.65 -1.52 -0.24
CA ALA A 56 7.87 -2.29 -1.46
C ALA A 56 8.49 -3.66 -1.15
N GLY A 57 9.45 -3.72 -0.23
CA GLY A 57 10.08 -4.94 0.25
C GLY A 57 9.08 -5.88 0.93
N MET A 58 8.19 -5.35 1.77
CA MET A 58 7.07 -6.11 2.33
C MET A 58 6.19 -6.68 1.23
N ALA A 59 5.87 -5.89 0.20
CA ALA A 59 5.01 -6.36 -0.88
C ALA A 59 5.66 -7.50 -1.68
N PHE A 60 6.94 -7.36 -2.01
CA PHE A 60 7.71 -8.42 -2.66
C PHE A 60 7.88 -9.66 -1.79
N LEU A 61 8.09 -9.49 -0.50
CA LEU A 61 8.15 -10.60 0.44
C LEU A 61 6.81 -11.34 0.49
N GLY A 62 5.70 -10.60 0.50
CA GLY A 62 4.35 -11.15 0.39
C GLY A 62 4.16 -11.97 -0.89
N ALA A 63 4.59 -11.45 -2.04
CA ALA A 63 4.52 -12.14 -3.33
C ALA A 63 5.44 -13.37 -3.45
N ARG A 64 6.35 -13.59 -2.50
CA ARG A 64 7.20 -14.79 -2.42
C ARG A 64 6.57 -15.90 -1.60
N PHE A 65 5.55 -15.59 -0.81
CA PHE A 65 4.74 -16.57 -0.10
C PHE A 65 3.43 -16.79 -0.86
N SER A 66 3.05 -18.05 -1.08
CA SER A 66 1.74 -18.37 -1.62
C SER A 66 0.65 -18.27 -0.54
N GLY A 67 -0.59 -18.03 -0.99
CA GLY A 67 -1.75 -18.06 -0.11
C GLY A 67 -2.02 -16.77 0.66
N ARG A 68 -2.90 -16.88 1.66
CA ARG A 68 -3.53 -15.73 2.34
C ARG A 68 -2.53 -14.79 3.01
N ALA A 69 -1.54 -15.35 3.72
CA ALA A 69 -0.57 -14.54 4.46
C ALA A 69 0.28 -13.67 3.53
N GLY A 70 0.72 -14.23 2.39
CA GLY A 70 1.45 -13.49 1.35
C GLY A 70 0.64 -12.34 0.78
N ARG A 71 -0.65 -12.60 0.46
CA ARG A 71 -1.60 -11.58 -0.03
C ARG A 71 -1.85 -10.45 0.98
N VAL A 72 -1.99 -10.77 2.26
CA VAL A 72 -2.13 -9.77 3.33
C VAL A 72 -0.89 -8.88 3.39
N LEU A 73 0.30 -9.48 3.40
CA LEU A 73 1.55 -8.72 3.47
C LEU A 73 1.75 -7.85 2.21
N ALA A 74 1.38 -8.36 1.03
CA ALA A 74 1.38 -7.61 -0.22
C ALA A 74 0.43 -6.41 -0.19
N ALA A 75 -0.79 -6.60 0.33
CA ALA A 75 -1.77 -5.54 0.47
C ALA A 75 -1.28 -4.43 1.42
N ILE A 76 -0.70 -4.80 2.57
CA ILE A 76 -0.13 -3.85 3.54
C ILE A 76 1.03 -3.07 2.90
N GLY A 77 1.93 -3.76 2.18
CA GLY A 77 3.03 -3.11 1.47
C GLY A 77 2.56 -2.17 0.35
N LEU A 78 1.41 -2.44 -0.28
CA LEU A 78 0.83 -1.53 -1.26
C LEU A 78 0.24 -0.28 -0.61
N VAL A 79 -0.66 -0.44 0.38
CA VAL A 79 -1.30 0.73 1.03
C VAL A 79 -0.31 1.55 1.86
N GLY A 80 0.79 0.94 2.31
CA GLY A 80 1.92 1.66 2.91
C GLY A 80 2.55 2.70 1.97
N GLN A 81 2.46 2.53 0.65
CA GLN A 81 2.90 3.57 -0.29
C GLN A 81 2.02 4.81 -0.22
N ALA A 82 0.70 4.66 -0.01
CA ALA A 82 -0.19 5.80 0.21
C ALA A 82 0.14 6.57 1.50
N ILE A 83 0.48 5.85 2.58
CA ILE A 83 1.00 6.44 3.82
C ILE A 83 2.24 7.27 3.52
N CYS A 84 3.21 6.68 2.81
CA CYS A 84 4.49 7.31 2.54
C CYS A 84 4.36 8.56 1.66
N ILE A 85 3.57 8.50 0.59
CA ILE A 85 3.32 9.64 -0.31
C ILE A 85 2.57 10.76 0.41
N THR A 86 1.56 10.44 1.21
CA THR A 86 0.80 11.44 1.98
C THR A 86 1.69 12.15 2.99
N ALA A 87 2.52 11.41 3.73
CA ALA A 87 3.48 11.97 4.66
C ALA A 87 4.60 12.78 3.95
N ALA A 88 5.04 12.34 2.78
CA ALA A 88 6.03 13.04 1.96
C ALA A 88 5.53 14.42 1.49
N LEU A 89 4.21 14.60 1.36
CA LEU A 89 3.57 15.86 1.02
C LEU A 89 3.23 16.72 2.25
N ALA A 90 3.69 16.37 3.46
CA ALA A 90 3.41 17.16 4.66
C ALA A 90 3.77 18.65 4.46
N GLY A 91 2.80 19.53 4.74
CA GLY A 91 2.92 20.98 4.55
C GLY A 91 2.68 21.47 3.11
N HIS A 92 2.49 20.57 2.14
CA HIS A 92 2.18 20.91 0.76
C HIS A 92 0.65 20.86 0.50
N PRO A 93 0.06 21.75 -0.31
CA PRO A 93 -1.38 21.76 -0.59
C PRO A 93 -1.94 20.43 -1.11
N TRP A 94 -1.14 19.67 -1.85
CA TRP A 94 -1.52 18.35 -2.37
C TRP A 94 -1.60 17.24 -1.32
N GLN A 95 -1.20 17.49 -0.06
CA GLN A 95 -1.29 16.49 1.00
C GLN A 95 -2.72 15.96 1.17
N LEU A 96 -3.71 16.87 1.10
CA LEU A 96 -5.11 16.51 1.23
C LEU A 96 -5.57 15.65 0.05
N ASP A 97 -5.21 16.04 -1.18
CA ASP A 97 -5.52 15.25 -2.38
C ASP A 97 -4.82 13.87 -2.37
N GLY A 98 -3.65 13.77 -1.75
CA GLY A 98 -2.92 12.52 -1.52
C GLY A 98 -3.74 11.44 -0.81
N HIS A 99 -4.77 11.83 -0.03
CA HIS A 99 -5.65 10.87 0.64
C HIS A 99 -6.43 9.97 -0.32
N MET A 100 -6.69 10.45 -1.53
CA MET A 100 -7.42 9.65 -2.53
C MET A 100 -6.63 8.41 -2.94
N LEU A 101 -5.31 8.41 -2.76
CA LEU A 101 -4.46 7.27 -3.05
C LEU A 101 -4.74 6.07 -2.15
N PHE A 102 -5.18 6.27 -0.90
CA PHE A 102 -5.57 5.16 -0.02
C PHE A 102 -6.74 4.36 -0.61
N PHE A 103 -7.77 5.05 -1.09
CA PHE A 103 -8.93 4.40 -1.70
C PHE A 103 -8.57 3.72 -3.03
N ALA A 104 -7.75 4.38 -3.86
CA ALA A 104 -7.29 3.82 -5.12
C ALA A 104 -6.48 2.53 -4.90
N LEU A 105 -5.52 2.53 -3.96
CA LEU A 105 -4.70 1.36 -3.68
C LEU A 105 -5.47 0.25 -2.95
N LEU A 106 -6.43 0.59 -2.10
CA LEU A 106 -7.34 -0.40 -1.51
C LEU A 106 -8.19 -1.11 -2.58
N ALA A 107 -8.64 -0.37 -3.61
CA ALA A 107 -9.34 -0.96 -4.75
C ALA A 107 -8.42 -1.87 -5.57
N VAL A 108 -7.15 -1.49 -5.77
CA VAL A 108 -6.16 -2.36 -6.45
C VAL A 108 -5.98 -3.69 -5.73
N CYS A 109 -6.01 -3.73 -4.39
CA CYS A 109 -5.93 -4.99 -3.63
C CYS A 109 -7.03 -6.00 -4.00
N MET A 110 -8.15 -5.57 -4.58
CA MET A 110 -9.24 -6.46 -5.00
C MET A 110 -8.83 -7.43 -6.12
N ILE A 111 -7.80 -7.12 -6.90
CA ILE A 111 -7.32 -8.02 -7.98
C ILE A 111 -6.86 -9.38 -7.44
N MET A 112 -6.39 -9.43 -6.19
CA MET A 112 -5.99 -10.67 -5.53
C MET A 112 -7.17 -11.54 -5.07
N SER A 113 -8.40 -11.01 -5.13
CA SER A 113 -9.63 -11.70 -4.73
C SER A 113 -9.58 -12.35 -3.34
N GLU A 114 -8.85 -11.72 -2.40
CA GLU A 114 -8.72 -12.20 -1.01
C GLU A 114 -9.35 -11.18 -0.04
N PRO A 115 -10.56 -11.46 0.48
CA PRO A 115 -11.24 -10.55 1.40
C PRO A 115 -10.43 -10.21 2.65
N VAL A 116 -9.65 -11.18 3.17
CA VAL A 116 -8.82 -10.94 4.36
C VAL A 116 -7.70 -9.94 4.08
N ALA A 117 -7.11 -9.96 2.87
CA ALA A 117 -6.10 -8.99 2.47
C ALA A 117 -6.69 -7.58 2.35
N ILE A 118 -7.90 -7.45 1.79
CA ILE A 118 -8.63 -6.19 1.69
C ILE A 118 -8.96 -5.64 3.08
N LEU A 119 -9.50 -6.48 3.97
CA LEU A 119 -9.83 -6.08 5.35
C LEU A 119 -8.58 -5.70 6.15
N ALA A 120 -7.48 -6.45 6.00
CA ALA A 120 -6.21 -6.12 6.65
C ALA A 120 -5.63 -4.79 6.17
N ALA A 121 -5.70 -4.51 4.86
CA ALA A 121 -5.31 -3.22 4.30
C ALA A 121 -6.18 -2.07 4.82
N ALA A 122 -7.51 -2.24 4.83
CA ALA A 122 -8.42 -1.24 5.39
C ALA A 122 -8.16 -0.99 6.89
N ALA A 123 -7.88 -2.05 7.66
CA ALA A 123 -7.51 -1.92 9.06
C ALA A 123 -6.17 -1.17 9.24
N ALA A 124 -5.17 -1.45 8.40
CA ALA A 124 -3.90 -0.73 8.42
C ALA A 124 -4.09 0.77 8.13
N ILE A 125 -4.94 1.12 7.17
CA ILE A 125 -5.31 2.52 6.86
C ILE A 125 -5.98 3.18 8.07
N ALA A 126 -6.96 2.50 8.69
CA ALA A 126 -7.66 3.03 9.86
C ALA A 126 -6.73 3.24 11.05
N VAL A 127 -5.85 2.28 11.34
CA VAL A 127 -4.83 2.39 12.40
C VAL A 127 -3.86 3.53 12.11
N HIS A 128 -3.42 3.69 10.87
CA HIS A 128 -2.57 4.81 10.47
C HIS A 128 -3.27 6.16 10.66
N HIS A 129 -4.50 6.31 10.16
CA HIS A 129 -5.25 7.56 10.30
C HIS A 129 -5.53 7.88 11.76
N LEU A 130 -6.06 6.95 12.55
CA LEU A 130 -6.35 7.19 13.97
C LEU A 130 -5.05 7.45 14.76
N GLY A 131 -4.04 6.61 14.56
CA GLY A 131 -2.76 6.70 15.27
C GLY A 131 -2.04 8.02 14.99
N LEU A 132 -1.86 8.38 13.72
CA LEU A 132 -1.18 9.62 13.36
C LEU A 132 -2.05 10.86 13.62
N SER A 133 -3.38 10.79 13.50
CA SER A 133 -4.24 11.91 13.89
C SER A 133 -4.06 12.30 15.36
N LEU A 134 -3.78 11.33 16.23
CA LEU A 134 -3.55 11.56 17.65
C LEU A 134 -2.10 11.92 17.99
N ALA A 135 -1.13 11.27 17.33
CA ALA A 135 0.29 11.42 17.68
C ALA A 135 1.03 12.50 16.87
N LEU A 136 0.78 12.58 15.57
CA LEU A 136 1.51 13.41 14.60
C LEU A 136 0.58 13.92 13.49
N PRO A 137 -0.41 14.78 13.81
CA PRO A 137 -1.50 15.14 12.89
C PRO A 137 -1.00 15.82 11.60
N ALA A 138 0.14 16.53 11.64
CA ALA A 138 0.73 17.17 10.47
C ALA A 138 1.13 16.20 9.35
N LEU A 139 1.26 14.90 9.64
CA LEU A 139 1.53 13.87 8.63
C LEU A 139 0.27 13.38 7.91
N VAL A 140 -0.92 13.73 8.42
CA VAL A 140 -2.22 13.33 7.85
C VAL A 140 -2.98 14.57 7.36
N TYR A 141 -3.07 15.62 8.15
CA TYR A 141 -3.80 16.83 7.77
C TYR A 141 -2.84 17.98 7.50
N PRO A 142 -3.18 18.89 6.55
CA PRO A 142 -2.49 20.16 6.44
C PRO A 142 -2.53 20.88 7.79
N SER A 143 -1.40 21.45 8.22
CA SER A 143 -1.40 22.33 9.39
C SER A 143 -2.22 23.57 9.08
N VAL A 144 -3.35 23.75 9.77
CA VAL A 144 -4.02 25.05 9.83
C VAL A 144 -3.24 25.89 10.83
N GLU A 145 -2.53 26.91 10.36
CA GLU A 145 -2.20 28.03 11.25
C GLU A 145 -3.56 28.65 11.65
N LEU A 146 -3.87 28.62 12.95
CA LEU A 146 -4.95 29.39 13.56
C LEU A 146 -4.36 30.65 14.18
#